data_AF-A0A967Z4D4-F1
#
_entry.id   AF-A0A967Z4D4-F1
#
_cell.length_a   1.000
_cell.length_b   1.000
_cell.length_c   1.000
_cell.angle_alpha   90.00
_cell.angle_beta   90.00
_cell.angle_gamma   90.00
#
_symmetry.space_group_name_H-M   'P 1'
#
loop_
_entity.id
_entity.type
_entity.pdbx_description
1 polymer ?
#
loop_
_entity_poly.entity_id
_entity_poly.type
_entity_poly.pdbx_seq_one_letter_code
_entity_poly.pdbx_strand_id
1 'polypeptide(L)'
;MQRIAKIAATRARAEYDKMLDYKRKADPAAERVNDWEKEYLDEMVKSAEYAFDSQSVRPYFAYDKVRDGVLEVTGTLFGAQFRRVDNDDVWAPEVETYDVYENGDRVGRFYLDMHPRADKYKHAAQFTMVNGVEGKQLPEAALVCNFPKPSEGDPALMEHNDVQTFFHEFGH
;
A
#
# COMPACT_ATOMS: atom_id res chain seq x y z
N MET A 1 -16.56 -18.88 -6.60
CA MET A 1 -15.19 -19.39 -6.82
C MET A 1 -15.02 -20.16 -8.15
N GLN A 2 -15.74 -21.26 -8.42
CA GLN A 2 -15.52 -22.07 -9.64
C GLN A 2 -15.65 -21.30 -10.96
N ARG A 3 -16.64 -20.38 -11.07
CA ARG A 3 -16.81 -19.52 -12.25
C ARG A 3 -15.60 -18.59 -12.47
N ILE A 4 -15.06 -17.99 -11.41
CA ILE A 4 -13.90 -17.09 -11.49
C ILE A 4 -12.66 -17.89 -11.88
N ALA A 5 -12.43 -19.04 -11.25
CA ALA A 5 -11.30 -19.91 -11.57
C ALA A 5 -11.31 -20.32 -13.06
N LYS A 6 -12.48 -20.67 -13.60
CA LYS A 6 -12.62 -21.02 -15.02
C LYS A 6 -12.28 -19.86 -15.97
N ILE A 7 -12.68 -18.64 -15.62
CA ILE A 7 -12.40 -17.45 -16.44
C ILE A 7 -10.91 -17.07 -16.35
N ALA A 8 -10.32 -17.13 -15.15
CA ALA A 8 -8.93 -16.78 -14.92
C ALA A 8 -7.94 -17.81 -15.51
N ALA A 9 -8.33 -19.08 -15.61
CA ALA A 9 -7.46 -20.19 -16.00
C ALA A 9 -6.71 -19.95 -17.32
N THR A 10 -7.39 -19.42 -18.35
CA THR A 10 -6.76 -19.16 -19.65
C THR A 10 -5.63 -18.13 -19.54
N ARG A 11 -5.84 -17.05 -18.79
CA ARG A 11 -4.83 -16.00 -18.60
C ARG A 11 -3.71 -16.47 -17.68
N ALA A 12 -4.06 -17.09 -16.55
CA ALA A 12 -3.08 -17.63 -15.62
C ALA A 12 -2.16 -18.67 -16.29
N ARG A 13 -2.69 -19.51 -17.19
CA ARG A 13 -1.87 -20.46 -17.95
C ARG A 13 -0.91 -19.75 -18.91
N ALA A 14 -1.40 -18.75 -19.64
CA ALA A 14 -0.56 -17.98 -20.56
C ALA A 14 0.58 -17.24 -19.84
N GLU A 15 0.29 -16.64 -18.68
CA GLU A 15 1.30 -15.98 -17.84
C GLU A 15 2.32 -16.99 -17.27
N TYR A 16 1.85 -18.16 -16.82
CA TYR A 16 2.74 -19.23 -16.36
C TYR A 16 3.67 -19.73 -17.46
N ASP A 17 3.13 -19.94 -18.67
CA ASP A 17 3.93 -20.41 -19.81
C ASP A 17 5.00 -19.38 -20.20
N LYS A 18 4.70 -18.07 -20.15
CA LYS A 18 5.71 -17.00 -20.34
C LYS A 18 6.82 -17.05 -19.29
N MET A 19 6.48 -17.21 -18.02
CA MET A 19 7.48 -17.34 -16.95
C MET A 19 8.37 -18.57 -17.15
N LEU A 20 7.77 -19.70 -17.57
CA LEU A 20 8.51 -20.92 -17.85
C LEU A 20 9.45 -20.75 -19.07
N ASP A 21 8.99 -20.09 -20.13
CA ASP A 21 9.81 -19.79 -21.30
C ASP A 21 10.97 -18.84 -20.93
N TYR A 22 10.73 -17.88 -20.04
CA TYR A 22 11.80 -17.03 -19.50
C TYR A 22 12.83 -17.83 -18.70
N LYS A 23 12.38 -18.71 -17.80
CA LYS A 23 13.26 -19.60 -17.04
C LYS A 23 14.11 -20.47 -17.96
N ARG A 24 13.54 -20.97 -19.06
CA ARG A 24 14.24 -21.80 -20.05
C ARG A 24 15.36 -21.11 -20.81
N LYS A 25 15.39 -19.77 -20.82
CA LYS A 25 16.52 -19.02 -21.38
C LYS A 25 17.81 -19.25 -20.58
N ALA A 26 17.70 -19.45 -19.27
CA ALA A 26 18.83 -19.73 -18.37
C ALA A 26 19.02 -21.24 -18.13
N ASP A 27 17.94 -22.00 -18.05
CA ASP A 27 17.94 -23.46 -17.87
C ASP A 27 17.00 -24.13 -18.88
N PRO A 28 17.49 -24.52 -20.07
CA PRO A 28 16.67 -25.12 -21.12
C PRO A 28 15.94 -26.41 -20.72
N ALA A 29 16.40 -27.09 -19.65
CA ALA A 29 15.77 -28.30 -19.14
C ALA A 29 14.65 -28.02 -18.13
N ALA A 30 14.37 -26.74 -17.80
CA ALA A 30 13.34 -26.39 -16.84
C ALA A 30 11.93 -26.84 -17.30
N GLU A 31 11.25 -27.60 -16.44
CA GLU A 31 9.89 -28.10 -16.67
C GLU A 31 8.82 -27.34 -15.89
N ARG A 32 9.22 -26.59 -14.85
CA ARG A 32 8.30 -25.86 -13.99
C ARG A 32 8.90 -24.58 -13.42
N VAL A 33 8.01 -23.66 -13.04
CA VAL A 33 8.30 -22.49 -12.21
C VAL A 33 7.96 -22.84 -10.77
N ASN A 34 8.94 -22.77 -9.89
CA ASN A 34 8.75 -22.96 -8.46
C ASN A 34 8.14 -21.68 -7.84
N ASP A 35 7.46 -21.81 -6.70
CA ASP A 35 6.72 -20.67 -6.10
C ASP A 35 7.62 -19.47 -5.77
N TRP A 36 8.85 -19.72 -5.28
CA TRP A 36 9.83 -18.68 -4.95
C TRP A 36 10.47 -18.01 -6.18
N GLU A 37 10.23 -18.53 -7.39
CA GLU A 37 10.75 -17.96 -8.64
C GLU A 37 9.74 -17.04 -9.33
N LYS A 38 8.46 -17.11 -8.95
CA LYS A 38 7.36 -16.47 -9.69
C LYS A 38 7.53 -14.96 -9.78
N GLU A 39 7.74 -14.28 -8.67
CA GLU A 39 7.88 -12.82 -8.65
C GLU A 39 9.08 -12.36 -9.49
N TYR A 40 10.22 -13.03 -9.34
CA TYR A 40 11.42 -12.72 -10.12
C TYR A 40 11.19 -12.90 -11.62
N LEU A 41 10.60 -14.02 -12.03
CA LEU A 41 10.33 -14.31 -13.44
C LEU A 41 9.25 -13.39 -14.03
N ASP A 42 8.24 -13.03 -13.23
CA ASP A 42 7.21 -12.07 -13.63
C ASP A 42 7.80 -10.69 -13.91
N GLU A 43 8.72 -10.20 -13.06
CA GLU A 43 9.46 -8.96 -13.30
C GLU A 43 10.33 -9.04 -14.58
N MET A 44 10.97 -10.18 -14.85
CA MET A 44 11.71 -10.37 -16.10
C MET A 44 10.80 -10.34 -17.34
N VAL A 45 9.62 -10.94 -17.25
CA VAL A 45 8.62 -10.93 -18.32
C VAL A 45 8.12 -9.50 -18.55
N LYS A 46 7.75 -8.77 -17.49
CA LYS A 46 7.29 -7.38 -17.59
C LYS A 46 8.35 -6.46 -18.19
N SER A 47 9.59 -6.59 -17.73
CA SER A 47 10.72 -5.82 -18.25
C SER A 47 10.89 -5.98 -19.74
N ALA A 48 10.78 -7.21 -20.25
CA ALA A 48 10.99 -7.48 -21.65
C ALA A 48 9.78 -7.23 -22.56
N GLU A 49 8.57 -7.47 -22.09
CA GLU A 49 7.36 -7.27 -22.89
C GLU A 49 6.86 -5.82 -22.87
N TYR A 50 7.03 -5.12 -21.75
CA TYR A 50 6.47 -3.79 -21.53
C TYR A 50 7.52 -2.69 -21.41
N ALA A 51 8.82 -3.02 -21.50
CA ALA A 51 9.92 -2.10 -21.22
C ALA A 51 9.75 -1.41 -19.84
N PHE A 52 9.14 -2.11 -18.89
CA PHE A 52 8.79 -1.61 -17.58
C PHE A 52 9.59 -2.33 -16.49
N ASP A 53 10.29 -1.56 -15.67
CA ASP A 53 10.98 -2.06 -14.47
C ASP A 53 10.28 -1.46 -13.24
N SER A 54 9.80 -2.31 -12.33
CA SER A 54 9.16 -1.85 -11.09
C SER A 54 10.10 -0.98 -10.23
N GLN A 55 11.42 -1.14 -10.36
CA GLN A 55 12.39 -0.26 -9.69
C GLN A 55 12.48 1.13 -10.34
N SER A 56 12.10 1.28 -11.61
CA SER A 56 12.20 2.57 -12.32
C SER A 56 11.21 3.63 -11.82
N VAL A 57 10.08 3.21 -11.25
CA VAL A 57 9.07 4.12 -10.68
C VAL A 57 9.32 4.44 -9.21
N ARG A 58 10.11 3.62 -8.53
CA ARG A 58 10.41 3.71 -7.10
C ARG A 58 10.94 5.09 -6.67
N PRO A 59 11.82 5.79 -7.43
CA PRO A 59 12.29 7.13 -7.09
C PRO A 59 11.19 8.20 -6.99
N TYR A 60 10.01 7.94 -7.57
CA TYR A 60 8.87 8.86 -7.54
C TYR A 60 7.94 8.63 -6.35
N PHE A 61 8.17 7.57 -5.56
CA PHE A 61 7.31 7.17 -4.44
C PHE A 61 8.02 7.30 -3.09
N ALA A 62 8.54 8.49 -2.78
CA ALA A 62 8.95 8.80 -1.41
C ALA A 62 7.72 8.81 -0.48
N TYR A 63 7.82 8.17 0.70
CA TYR A 63 6.68 8.00 1.62
C TYR A 63 5.89 9.30 1.88
N ASP A 64 6.58 10.39 2.22
CA ASP A 64 5.91 11.67 2.50
C ASP A 64 5.11 12.17 1.30
N LYS A 65 5.62 11.99 0.08
CA LYS A 65 4.92 12.39 -1.16
C LYS A 65 3.72 11.51 -1.44
N VAL A 66 3.84 10.21 -1.18
CA VAL A 66 2.73 9.27 -1.32
C VAL A 66 1.64 9.58 -0.28
N ARG A 67 2.01 9.79 0.99
CA ARG A 67 1.08 10.21 2.06
C ARG A 67 0.32 11.46 1.64
N ASP A 68 1.05 12.51 1.26
CA ASP A 68 0.43 13.79 0.88
C ASP A 68 -0.51 13.60 -0.32
N GLY A 69 -0.12 12.81 -1.32
CA GLY A 69 -0.96 12.49 -2.48
C GLY A 69 -2.21 11.66 -2.14
N VAL A 70 -2.11 10.67 -1.25
CA VAL A 70 -3.27 9.89 -0.76
C VAL A 70 -4.28 10.82 -0.08
N LEU A 71 -3.80 11.70 0.80
CA LEU A 71 -4.63 12.66 1.50
C LEU A 71 -5.26 13.69 0.54
N GLU A 72 -4.52 14.18 -0.45
CA GLU A 72 -5.03 15.14 -1.44
C GLU A 72 -6.11 14.52 -2.34
N VAL A 73 -5.85 13.32 -2.89
CA VAL A 73 -6.77 12.63 -3.80
C VAL A 73 -8.08 12.30 -3.10
N THR A 74 -8.00 11.72 -1.90
CA THR A 74 -9.18 11.35 -1.14
C THR A 74 -9.92 12.57 -0.59
N GLY A 75 -9.20 13.59 -0.12
CA GLY A 75 -9.79 14.86 0.30
C GLY A 75 -10.58 15.52 -0.83
N THR A 76 -10.03 15.51 -2.05
CA THR A 76 -10.72 16.02 -3.24
C THR A 76 -11.95 15.18 -3.60
N LEU A 77 -11.82 13.85 -3.57
CA LEU A 77 -12.91 12.94 -3.96
C LEU A 77 -14.12 13.03 -3.02
N PHE A 78 -13.86 13.18 -1.72
CA PHE A 78 -14.90 13.16 -0.68
C PHE A 78 -15.27 14.54 -0.14
N GLY A 79 -14.59 15.60 -0.58
CA GLY A 79 -14.81 16.96 -0.05
C GLY A 79 -14.32 17.14 1.38
N ALA A 80 -13.34 16.33 1.81
CA ALA A 80 -12.77 16.35 3.15
C ALA A 80 -11.46 17.14 3.21
N GLN A 81 -11.17 17.71 4.37
CA GLN A 81 -9.89 18.35 4.69
C GLN A 81 -9.21 17.60 5.84
N PHE A 82 -7.97 17.19 5.61
CA PHE A 82 -7.17 16.52 6.63
C PHE A 82 -6.19 17.51 7.25
N ARG A 83 -6.27 17.68 8.57
CA ARG A 83 -5.41 18.61 9.31
C ARG A 83 -4.57 17.84 10.30
N ARG A 84 -3.25 17.92 10.14
CA ARG A 84 -2.30 17.30 11.07
C ARG A 84 -2.46 17.94 12.46
N VAL A 85 -2.43 17.09 13.48
CA VAL A 85 -2.45 17.49 14.89
C VAL A 85 -1.06 17.26 15.46
N ASP A 86 -0.41 18.33 15.88
CA ASP A 86 0.91 18.27 16.50
C ASP A 86 0.79 17.99 18.01
N ASN A 87 1.74 17.21 18.56
CA ASN A 87 1.85 16.90 19.99
C ASN A 87 0.62 16.19 20.60
N ASP A 88 -0.07 15.35 19.81
CA ASP A 88 -1.13 14.50 20.36
C ASP A 88 -0.55 13.37 21.23
N ASP A 89 -1.37 12.83 22.14
CA ASP A 89 -0.97 11.69 22.98
C ASP A 89 -1.12 10.38 22.18
N VAL A 90 0.00 9.90 21.64
CA VAL A 90 0.07 8.73 20.76
C VAL A 90 0.96 7.62 21.33
N TRP A 91 0.70 6.38 20.92
CA TRP A 91 1.39 5.19 21.46
C TRP A 91 2.83 4.99 20.97
N ALA A 92 3.26 5.72 19.93
CA ALA A 92 4.64 5.71 19.45
C ALA A 92 4.98 7.07 18.80
N PRO A 93 6.25 7.53 18.89
CA PRO A 93 6.63 8.87 18.44
C PRO A 93 6.52 9.08 16.93
N GLU A 94 6.50 8.01 16.13
CA GLU A 94 6.32 8.07 14.68
C GLU A 94 4.84 8.11 14.24
N VAL A 95 3.88 7.98 15.15
CA VAL A 95 2.46 8.00 14.79
C VAL A 95 2.04 9.43 14.48
N GLU A 96 1.47 9.63 13.30
CA GLU A 96 0.93 10.93 12.89
C GLU A 96 -0.58 10.96 13.15
N THR A 97 -1.10 12.07 13.66
CA THR A 97 -2.54 12.23 13.91
C THR A 97 -3.13 13.29 12.99
N TYR A 98 -4.32 13.00 12.46
CA TYR A 98 -5.06 13.90 11.59
C TYR A 98 -6.52 14.02 12.02
N ASP A 99 -7.01 15.25 12.14
CA ASP A 99 -8.44 15.54 12.24
C ASP A 99 -9.03 15.69 10.83
N VAL A 100 -10.21 15.12 10.62
CA VAL A 100 -10.97 15.18 9.37
C VAL A 100 -12.05 16.25 9.49
N TYR A 101 -12.11 17.14 8.50
CA TYR A 101 -13.09 18.22 8.45
C TYR A 101 -13.92 18.19 7.17
N GLU A 102 -15.21 18.42 7.30
CA GLU A 102 -16.14 18.66 6.18
C GLU A 102 -16.94 19.93 6.47
N ASN A 103 -17.05 20.83 5.48
CA ASN A 103 -17.78 22.10 5.62
C ASN A 103 -17.37 22.98 6.84
N GLY A 104 -16.17 22.77 7.38
CA GLY A 104 -15.65 23.49 8.55
C GLY A 104 -15.83 22.76 9.88
N ASP A 105 -16.65 21.71 9.93
CA ASP A 105 -16.89 20.91 11.12
C ASP A 105 -15.96 19.69 11.16
N ARG A 106 -15.47 19.34 12.35
CA ARG A 106 -14.68 18.12 12.53
C ARG A 106 -15.62 16.92 12.51
N VAL A 107 -15.38 15.99 11.60
CA VAL A 107 -16.21 14.80 11.39
C VAL A 107 -15.54 13.49 11.84
N GLY A 108 -14.25 13.53 12.16
CA GLY A 108 -13.52 12.34 12.64
C GLY A 108 -12.05 12.63 12.89
N ARG A 109 -11.32 11.56 13.21
CA ARG A 109 -9.88 11.55 13.38
C ARG A 109 -9.30 10.23 12.89
N PHE A 110 -8.08 10.26 12.38
CA PHE A 110 -7.32 9.03 12.16
C PHE A 110 -5.85 9.19 12.54
N TYR A 111 -5.22 8.05 12.77
CA TYR A 111 -3.82 7.90 13.12
C TYR A 111 -3.10 7.12 12.02
N LEU A 112 -1.92 7.58 11.61
CA LEU A 112 -1.06 6.89 10.66
C LEU A 112 0.14 6.31 11.41
N ASP A 113 0.13 4.99 11.63
CA ASP A 113 1.24 4.23 12.17
C ASP A 113 1.91 3.44 11.03
N MET A 114 2.81 4.09 10.29
CA MET A 114 3.18 3.63 8.94
C MET A 114 4.52 2.88 8.85
N HIS A 115 5.36 2.96 9.87
CA HIS A 115 6.73 2.44 9.82
C HIS A 115 6.94 1.19 10.68
N PRO A 116 7.84 0.27 10.29
CA PRO A 116 8.10 -0.94 11.07
C PRO A 116 8.80 -0.60 12.39
N ARG A 117 8.39 -1.28 13.46
CA ARG A 117 9.11 -1.32 14.74
C ARG A 117 8.99 -2.70 15.39
N ALA A 118 9.82 -2.96 16.40
CA ALA A 118 9.70 -4.16 17.23
C ALA A 118 8.27 -4.28 17.81
N ASP A 119 7.74 -5.50 17.86
CA ASP A 119 6.45 -5.84 18.47
C ASP A 119 5.19 -5.15 17.90
N LYS A 120 5.31 -4.38 16.82
CA LYS A 120 4.18 -3.86 16.03
C LYS A 120 3.59 -4.94 15.12
N TYR A 121 2.27 -4.90 14.94
CA TYR A 121 1.54 -5.68 13.93
C TYR A 121 2.17 -5.56 12.54
N LYS A 122 2.34 -6.70 11.86
CA LYS A 122 3.23 -6.83 10.69
C LYS A 122 2.54 -6.71 9.33
N HIS A 123 1.21 -6.74 9.29
CA HIS A 123 0.46 -6.55 8.05
C HIS A 123 -0.08 -5.13 7.96
N ALA A 124 -0.52 -4.75 6.77
CA ALA A 124 -1.30 -3.54 6.56
C ALA A 124 -2.74 -3.79 7.05
N ALA A 125 -3.32 -2.84 7.78
CA ALA A 125 -4.70 -2.91 8.27
C ALA A 125 -5.21 -1.54 8.74
N GLN A 126 -6.52 -1.35 8.65
CA GLN A 126 -7.27 -0.36 9.41
C GLN A 126 -7.83 -0.96 10.71
N PHE A 127 -7.81 -0.19 11.79
CA PHE A 127 -8.43 -0.52 13.07
C PHE A 127 -9.34 0.60 13.54
N THR A 128 -10.61 0.29 13.81
CA THR A 128 -11.51 1.24 14.48
C THR A 128 -11.13 1.40 15.94
N MET A 129 -10.75 2.61 16.33
CA MET A 129 -10.40 2.98 17.71
C MET A 129 -11.64 3.43 18.48
N VAL A 130 -12.47 4.25 17.84
CA VAL A 130 -13.73 4.76 18.38
C VAL A 130 -14.78 4.65 17.28
N ASN A 131 -15.90 3.97 17.57
CA ASN A 131 -17.02 3.92 16.64
C ASN A 131 -17.70 5.29 16.55
N GLY A 132 -18.03 5.76 15.36
CA GLY A 132 -18.85 6.97 15.21
C GLY A 132 -20.28 6.71 15.66
N VAL A 133 -20.84 7.61 16.48
CA VAL A 133 -22.27 7.59 16.84
C VAL A 133 -22.83 9.00 16.67
N GLU A 134 -23.79 9.12 15.77
CA GLU A 134 -24.42 10.40 15.42
C GLU A 134 -24.90 11.16 16.68
N GLY A 135 -24.51 12.43 16.77
CA GLY A 135 -24.85 13.31 17.88
C GLY A 135 -24.20 12.98 19.23
N LYS A 136 -23.30 11.98 19.30
CA LYS A 136 -22.66 11.55 20.56
C LYS A 136 -21.14 11.54 20.52
N GLN A 137 -20.54 10.93 19.49
CA GLN A 137 -19.09 10.81 19.40
C GLN A 137 -18.63 10.69 17.95
N LEU A 138 -17.49 11.30 17.64
CA LEU A 138 -16.87 11.21 16.33
C LEU A 138 -16.11 9.88 16.20
N PRO A 139 -16.05 9.29 14.99
CA PRO A 139 -15.25 8.10 14.73
C PRO A 139 -13.75 8.41 14.81
N GLU A 140 -12.99 7.42 15.26
CA GLU A 140 -11.53 7.43 15.23
C GLU A 140 -11.00 6.10 14.69
N ALA A 141 -9.98 6.16 13.84
CA ALA A 141 -9.38 4.99 13.20
C ALA A 141 -7.85 5.05 13.25
N ALA A 142 -7.19 3.90 13.30
CA ALA A 142 -5.76 3.77 13.17
C ALA A 142 -5.42 2.97 11.91
N LEU A 143 -4.62 3.55 11.03
CA LEU A 143 -4.04 2.88 9.89
C LEU A 143 -2.64 2.38 10.27
N VAL A 144 -2.45 1.07 10.16
CA VAL A 144 -1.21 0.39 10.56
C VAL A 144 -0.58 -0.25 9.35
N CYS A 145 0.56 0.28 8.91
CA CYS A 145 1.36 -0.24 7.80
C CYS A 145 2.83 -0.44 8.23
N ASN A 146 3.67 -0.98 7.34
CA ASN A 146 5.09 -1.24 7.62
C ASN A 146 6.01 -0.77 6.47
N PHE A 147 5.76 0.44 5.96
CA PHE A 147 6.52 1.06 4.87
C PHE A 147 7.89 1.57 5.33
N PRO A 148 8.87 1.71 4.40
CA PRO A 148 10.19 2.26 4.72
C PRO A 148 10.10 3.56 5.52
N LYS A 149 10.98 3.72 6.51
CA LYS A 149 11.04 4.91 7.36
C LYS A 149 12.08 5.89 6.81
N PRO A 150 11.73 7.18 6.57
CA PRO A 150 12.70 8.16 6.12
C PRO A 150 13.87 8.29 7.11
N SER A 151 15.08 8.48 6.59
CA SER A 151 16.28 8.75 7.38
C SER A 151 17.21 9.72 6.65
N GLU A 152 18.29 10.16 7.29
CA GLU A 152 19.23 11.09 6.68
C GLU A 152 19.80 10.51 5.37
N GLY A 153 19.48 11.16 4.23
CA GLY A 153 19.89 10.71 2.90
C GLY A 153 19.02 9.61 2.27
N ASP A 154 18.01 9.10 2.97
CA ASP A 154 17.06 8.09 2.46
C ASP A 154 15.62 8.60 2.55
N PRO A 155 14.97 8.92 1.41
CA PRO A 155 13.60 9.43 1.40
C PRO A 155 12.53 8.34 1.62
N ALA A 156 12.91 7.11 2.00
CA ALA A 156 11.99 5.99 2.18
C ALA A 156 11.16 5.71 0.93
N LEU A 157 11.85 5.25 -0.11
CA LEU A 157 11.21 4.93 -1.38
C LEU A 157 10.36 3.65 -1.27
N MET A 158 9.07 3.84 -1.51
CA MET A 158 8.04 2.81 -1.55
C MET A 158 8.00 2.11 -2.92
N GLU A 159 7.58 0.84 -2.92
CA GLU A 159 7.23 0.14 -4.15
C GLU A 159 5.81 0.51 -4.59
N HIS A 160 5.48 0.28 -5.87
CA HIS A 160 4.13 0.53 -6.36
C HIS A 160 3.06 -0.25 -5.56
N ASN A 161 3.38 -1.48 -5.15
CA ASN A 161 2.47 -2.28 -4.32
C ASN A 161 2.26 -1.68 -2.92
N ASP A 162 3.26 -1.01 -2.35
CA ASP A 162 3.09 -0.29 -1.09
C ASP A 162 2.12 0.88 -1.25
N VAL A 163 2.22 1.61 -2.38
CA VAL A 163 1.29 2.70 -2.71
C VAL A 163 -0.14 2.17 -2.85
N GLN A 164 -0.33 1.07 -3.58
CA GLN A 164 -1.65 0.42 -3.71
C GLN A 164 -2.19 -0.02 -2.35
N THR A 165 -1.33 -0.59 -1.50
CA THR A 165 -1.68 -1.01 -0.14
C THR A 165 -2.10 0.18 0.71
N PHE A 166 -1.39 1.31 0.63
CA PHE A 166 -1.76 2.53 1.36
C PHE A 166 -3.14 3.03 0.92
N PHE A 167 -3.40 3.11 -0.40
CA PHE A 167 -4.73 3.46 -0.90
C PHE A 167 -5.82 2.48 -0.45
N HIS A 168 -5.53 1.18 -0.41
CA HIS A 168 -6.47 0.17 0.06
C HIS A 168 -6.83 0.37 1.53
N GLU A 169 -5.82 0.45 2.41
CA GLU A 169 -6.06 0.59 3.83
C GLU A 169 -6.73 1.92 4.18
N PHE A 170 -6.32 3.02 3.53
CA PHE A 170 -6.95 4.32 3.74
C PHE A 170 -8.42 4.36 3.25
N GLY A 171 -8.83 3.40 2.42
CA GLY A 171 -10.21 3.27 1.96
C GLY A 171 -11.15 2.58 2.96
N HIS A 172 -10.65 1.90 3.98
CA HIS A 172 -11.46 1.34 5.09
C HIS A 172 -11.84 2.42 6.09
#